data_AF-A0A3B8ZMX1-F1
#
_entry.id   AF-A0A3B8ZMX1-F1
#
_cell.length_a   1.000
_cell.length_b   1.000
_cell.length_c   1.000
_cell.angle_alpha   90.00
_cell.angle_beta   90.00
_cell.angle_gamma   90.00
#
_symmetry.space_group_name_H-M   'P 1'
#
loop_
_entity.id
_entity.type
_entity.pdbx_description
1 polymer ?
#
loop_
_entity_poly.entity_id
_entity_poly.type
_entity_poly.pdbx_seq_one_letter_code
_entity_poly.pdbx_strand_id
1 'polypeptide(L)'
;MPQTDILEIYQRLGLKRFAPINHPKTDKSNIQLSSLVDLLRIDLSILDEAELISLGQLCNRKGAHRLQLEIAQRVMSLSQPNERSSSARYFTLPSLISLNPDLEVKLACINELIEIFGATGKPIGQLVLNRSAVLGVLGREDEGRTSLLDAYRKYPNDPELAAFFESMARREDRGAPNNSEASLAQKILQTAPQRASAREAAGSLVLPGETSSAPSESKLWLPGT
;
A
#
# COMPACT_ATOMS: atom_id res chain seq x y z
N MET A 1 -33.86 -6.29 4.38
CA MET A 1 -33.88 -6.37 5.85
C MET A 1 -34.29 -5.01 6.39
N PRO A 2 -35.22 -4.91 7.35
CA PRO A 2 -35.61 -3.61 7.90
C PRO A 2 -34.40 -3.03 8.63
N GLN A 3 -34.01 -1.82 8.27
CA GLN A 3 -33.02 -1.04 9.03
C GLN A 3 -33.69 -0.66 10.34
N THR A 4 -33.51 -1.48 11.39
CA THR A 4 -33.91 -1.08 12.74
C THR A 4 -33.16 0.19 13.06
N ASP A 5 -33.91 1.27 13.30
CA ASP A 5 -33.32 2.57 13.60
C ASP A 5 -32.47 2.40 14.86
N ILE A 6 -31.19 2.78 14.78
CA ILE A 6 -30.26 2.70 15.91
C ILE A 6 -30.84 3.41 17.13
N LEU A 7 -31.71 4.41 16.93
CA LEU A 7 -32.47 5.08 17.99
C LEU A 7 -33.35 4.12 18.81
N GLU A 8 -34.05 3.19 18.17
CA GLU A 8 -34.89 2.20 18.87
C GLU A 8 -34.04 1.23 19.71
N ILE A 9 -32.84 0.88 19.23
CA ILE A 9 -31.93 -0.03 19.94
C ILE A 9 -31.42 0.63 21.23
N TYR A 10 -31.00 1.89 21.18
CA TYR A 10 -30.53 2.61 22.38
C TYR A 10 -31.65 2.81 23.40
N GLN A 11 -32.85 3.17 22.94
CA GLN A 11 -34.02 3.32 23.81
C GLN A 11 -34.41 2.00 24.47
N ARG A 12 -34.43 0.90 23.70
CA ARG A 12 -34.76 -0.44 24.20
C ARG A 12 -33.74 -0.98 25.22
N LEU A 13 -32.47 -0.60 25.09
CA LEU A 13 -31.40 -1.00 26.00
C LEU A 13 -31.24 -0.07 27.22
N GLY A 14 -32.03 1.00 27.33
CA GLY A 14 -31.92 1.97 28.43
C GLY A 14 -30.58 2.72 28.45
N LEU A 15 -29.86 2.74 27.32
CA LEU A 15 -28.54 3.35 27.22
C LEU A 15 -28.67 4.83 26.86
N LYS A 16 -28.04 5.70 27.64
CA LYS A 16 -27.89 7.11 27.27
C LYS A 16 -26.91 7.22 26.10
N ARG A 17 -27.37 7.71 24.95
CA ARG A 17 -26.49 8.05 23.83
C ARG A 17 -25.62 9.23 24.25
N PHE A 18 -24.31 9.11 24.08
CA PHE A 18 -23.41 10.24 24.25
C PHE A 18 -23.73 11.29 23.18
N ALA A 19 -23.85 12.56 23.58
CA ALA A 19 -24.19 13.66 22.66
C ALA A 19 -23.18 13.75 21.49
N PRO A 20 -23.59 14.09 20.26
CA PRO A 20 -22.64 14.33 19.18
C PRO A 20 -21.66 15.45 19.57
N ILE A 21 -20.41 15.32 19.12
CA ILE A 21 -19.40 16.36 19.26
C ILE A 21 -19.41 17.16 17.97
N ASN A 22 -20.11 18.28 18.01
CA ASN A 22 -20.27 19.18 16.86
C ASN A 22 -19.05 20.07 16.63
N HIS A 23 -18.10 20.17 17.55
CA HIS A 23 -16.79 20.77 17.27
C HIS A 23 -15.79 20.15 18.24
N PRO A 24 -14.90 19.25 17.77
CA PRO A 24 -13.83 18.76 18.62
C PRO A 24 -12.96 19.95 19.06
N LYS A 25 -12.49 19.94 20.31
CA LYS A 25 -11.52 20.96 20.76
C LYS A 25 -10.25 20.80 19.93
N THR A 26 -9.84 21.85 19.24
CA THR A 26 -8.61 21.88 18.44
C THR A 26 -7.54 22.70 19.14
N ASP A 27 -6.32 22.18 19.20
CA ASP A 27 -5.11 22.94 19.58
C ASP A 27 -4.10 22.81 18.45
N LYS A 28 -3.77 23.93 17.79
CA LYS A 28 -2.82 23.98 16.66
C LYS A 28 -3.07 22.87 15.62
N SER A 29 -4.32 22.74 15.17
CA SER A 29 -4.76 21.75 14.18
C SER A 29 -4.79 20.28 14.66
N ASN A 30 -4.53 20.02 15.95
CA ASN A 30 -4.72 18.71 16.58
C ASN A 30 -6.06 18.63 17.30
N ILE A 31 -6.85 17.62 16.95
CA ILE A 31 -8.10 17.28 17.63
C ILE A 31 -7.78 16.66 18.99
N GLN A 32 -8.19 17.33 20.07
CA GLN A 32 -8.11 16.82 21.44
C GLN A 32 -9.31 15.91 21.72
N LEU A 33 -9.02 14.69 22.14
CA LEU A 33 -10.01 13.70 22.55
C LEU A 33 -9.90 13.46 24.05
N SER A 34 -11.03 13.32 24.74
CA SER A 34 -11.05 12.86 26.13
C SER A 34 -11.08 11.33 26.22
N SER A 35 -11.62 10.66 25.20
CA SER A 35 -11.71 9.21 25.08
C SER A 35 -11.71 8.76 23.61
N LEU A 36 -11.37 7.49 23.34
CA LEU A 36 -11.54 6.90 22.00
C LEU A 36 -13.00 6.91 21.53
N VAL A 37 -13.95 6.85 22.45
CA VAL A 37 -15.39 6.91 22.13
C VAL A 37 -15.77 8.25 21.50
N ASP A 38 -15.02 9.32 21.79
CA ASP A 38 -15.28 10.64 21.21
C ASP A 38 -15.08 10.66 19.69
N LEU A 39 -14.19 9.81 19.15
CA LEU A 39 -14.00 9.67 17.70
C LEU A 39 -15.31 9.33 16.99
N LEU A 40 -16.09 8.42 17.56
CA LEU A 40 -17.34 7.94 16.98
C LEU A 40 -18.50 8.94 17.11
N ARG A 41 -18.27 10.06 17.80
CA ARG A 41 -19.27 11.09 18.08
C ARG A 41 -19.06 12.35 17.26
N ILE A 42 -17.92 12.48 16.57
CA ILE A 42 -17.61 13.64 15.74
C ILE A 42 -18.47 13.59 14.49
N ASP A 43 -19.25 14.64 14.25
CA ASP A 43 -19.94 14.81 12.98
C ASP A 43 -18.92 15.21 11.90
N LEU A 44 -18.80 14.40 10.85
CA LEU A 44 -17.85 14.65 9.75
C LEU A 44 -18.38 15.68 8.74
N SER A 45 -19.68 16.00 8.76
CA SER A 45 -20.31 16.85 7.76
C SER A 45 -19.91 18.32 7.89
N ILE A 46 -19.59 18.71 9.12
CA ILE A 46 -19.23 20.06 9.59
C ILE A 46 -17.73 20.37 9.55
N LEU A 47 -16.88 19.36 9.31
CA LEU A 47 -15.44 19.50 9.29
C LEU A 47 -14.97 19.94 7.90
N ASP A 48 -13.97 20.82 7.88
CA ASP A 48 -13.26 21.16 6.64
C ASP A 48 -12.27 20.06 6.21
N GLU A 49 -11.69 20.21 5.03
CA GLU A 49 -10.75 19.22 4.47
C GLU A 49 -9.50 19.03 5.34
N ALA A 50 -8.97 20.10 5.94
CA ALA A 50 -7.76 20.03 6.77
C ALA A 50 -8.06 19.32 8.10
N GLU A 51 -9.20 19.61 8.72
CA GLU A 51 -9.70 18.96 9.92
C GLU A 51 -9.96 17.47 9.68
N LEU A 52 -10.54 17.12 8.53
CA LEU A 52 -10.75 15.72 8.13
C LEU A 52 -9.42 14.97 7.97
N ILE A 53 -8.40 15.57 7.36
CA ILE A 53 -7.07 14.96 7.24
C ILE A 53 -6.45 14.76 8.63
N SER A 54 -6.47 15.78 9.49
CA SER A 54 -5.96 15.69 10.87
C SER A 54 -6.68 14.60 11.67
N LEU A 55 -8.00 14.49 11.54
CA LEU A 55 -8.79 13.44 12.17
C LEU A 55 -8.43 12.06 11.59
N GLY A 56 -8.23 11.96 10.27
CA GLY A 56 -7.81 10.73 9.60
C GLY A 56 -6.44 10.22 10.07
N GLN A 57 -5.48 11.12 10.28
CA GLN A 57 -4.17 10.79 10.88
C GLN A 57 -4.30 10.30 12.33
N LEU A 58 -5.20 10.92 13.11
CA LEU A 58 -5.49 10.48 14.47
C LEU A 58 -6.14 9.09 14.48
N CYS A 59 -7.10 8.84 13.59
CA CYS A 59 -7.76 7.54 13.44
C CYS A 59 -6.77 6.44 13.07
N ASN A 60 -5.84 6.72 12.14
CA ASN A 60 -4.75 5.82 11.79
C ASN A 60 -3.91 5.42 13.01
N ARG A 61 -3.47 6.40 13.82
CA ARG A 61 -2.67 6.15 15.03
C ARG A 61 -3.43 5.38 16.11
N LYS A 62 -4.75 5.48 16.13
CA LYS A 62 -5.61 4.85 17.14
C LYS A 62 -6.30 3.56 16.66
N GLY A 63 -6.06 3.13 15.42
CA GLY A 63 -6.69 1.93 14.84
C GLY A 63 -8.19 2.08 14.60
N ALA A 64 -8.71 3.30 14.46
CA ALA A 64 -10.13 3.57 14.22
C ALA A 64 -10.49 3.43 12.74
N HIS A 65 -10.31 2.22 12.19
CA HIS A 65 -10.40 1.96 10.74
C HIS A 65 -11.77 2.26 10.13
N ARG A 66 -12.87 2.00 10.85
CA ARG A 66 -14.21 2.35 10.37
C ARG A 66 -14.35 3.85 10.11
N LEU A 67 -13.98 4.66 11.10
CA LEU A 67 -14.06 6.11 10.99
C LEU A 67 -13.08 6.64 9.94
N GLN A 68 -11.91 6.02 9.82
CA GLN A 68 -10.95 6.34 8.76
C GLN A 68 -11.53 6.13 7.36
N LEU A 69 -12.31 5.06 7.13
CA LEU A 69 -13.00 4.84 5.86
C LEU A 69 -14.05 5.92 5.61
N GLU A 70 -14.87 6.27 6.62
CA GLU A 70 -15.89 7.33 6.53
C GLU A 70 -15.25 8.70 6.22
N ILE A 71 -14.12 9.02 6.85
CA ILE A 71 -13.34 10.24 6.58
C ILE A 71 -12.82 10.24 5.14
N ALA A 72 -12.23 9.14 4.68
CA ALA A 72 -11.69 9.05 3.33
C ALA A 72 -12.79 9.23 2.28
N GLN A 73 -13.96 8.62 2.47
CA GLN A 73 -15.14 8.84 1.61
C GLN A 73 -15.60 10.30 1.63
N ARG A 74 -15.62 10.94 2.81
CA ARG A 74 -16.01 12.35 2.94
C ARG A 74 -15.05 13.26 2.20
N VAL A 75 -13.74 13.10 2.36
CA VAL A 75 -12.73 13.88 1.63
C VAL A 75 -12.91 13.74 0.12
N MET A 76 -13.11 12.50 -0.38
CA MET A 76 -13.36 12.28 -1.81
C MET A 76 -14.65 12.94 -2.31
N SER A 77 -15.67 13.08 -1.46
CA SER A 77 -16.93 13.77 -1.82
C SER A 77 -16.79 15.30 -1.89
N LEU A 78 -15.82 15.87 -1.16
CA LEU A 78 -15.57 17.31 -1.11
C LEU A 78 -14.57 17.77 -2.16
N SER A 79 -13.60 16.90 -2.50
CA SER A 79 -12.61 17.18 -3.53
C SER A 79 -13.25 17.21 -4.92
N GLN A 80 -13.15 18.35 -5.61
CA GLN A 80 -13.55 18.42 -7.01
C GLN A 80 -12.61 17.56 -7.88
N PRO A 81 -13.12 16.93 -8.96
CA PRO A 81 -12.29 16.11 -9.86
C PRO A 81 -11.24 16.93 -10.61
N ASN A 82 -11.52 18.22 -10.83
CA ASN A 82 -10.67 19.11 -11.61
C ASN A 82 -9.91 20.04 -10.67
N GLU A 83 -8.60 20.04 -10.87
CA GLU A 83 -7.58 20.82 -10.17
C GLU A 83 -7.26 20.36 -8.74
N ARG A 84 -6.21 19.53 -8.63
CA ARG A 84 -5.13 19.78 -7.66
C ARG A 84 -5.55 20.00 -6.19
N SER A 85 -6.61 19.37 -5.67
CA SER A 85 -6.71 19.07 -4.21
C SER A 85 -5.75 17.92 -3.84
N SER A 86 -4.54 18.00 -4.40
CA SER A 86 -3.62 16.91 -4.68
C SER A 86 -3.08 16.24 -3.42
N SER A 87 -3.09 16.92 -2.28
CA SER A 87 -2.57 16.39 -1.02
C SER A 87 -3.62 15.55 -0.26
N ALA A 88 -4.87 15.99 -0.26
CA ALA A 88 -5.94 15.33 0.51
C ALA A 88 -6.38 14.03 -0.15
N ARG A 89 -6.59 14.04 -1.47
CA ARG A 89 -6.86 12.84 -2.26
C ARG A 89 -5.70 11.84 -2.16
N TYR A 90 -4.46 12.33 -2.35
CA TYR A 90 -3.27 11.49 -2.19
C TYR A 90 -3.18 10.85 -0.80
N PHE A 91 -3.53 11.59 0.26
CA PHE A 91 -3.52 11.08 1.63
C PHE A 91 -4.62 10.02 1.87
N THR A 92 -5.77 10.15 1.22
CA THR A 92 -6.94 9.31 1.49
C THR A 92 -7.02 8.05 0.64
N LEU A 93 -6.49 8.07 -0.59
CA LEU A 93 -6.51 6.92 -1.51
C LEU A 93 -5.93 5.63 -0.89
N PRO A 94 -4.78 5.61 -0.17
CA PRO A 94 -4.27 4.40 0.48
C PRO A 94 -5.26 3.79 1.50
N SER A 95 -6.01 4.65 2.21
CA SER A 95 -7.03 4.20 3.17
C SER A 95 -8.20 3.52 2.46
N LEU A 96 -8.64 4.06 1.31
CA LEU A 96 -9.70 3.46 0.49
C LEU A 96 -9.24 2.12 -0.10
N ILE A 97 -8.00 2.02 -0.56
CA ILE A 97 -7.44 0.79 -1.11
C ILE A 97 -7.39 -0.33 -0.04
N SER A 98 -7.07 0.02 1.20
CA SER A 98 -6.97 -0.95 2.29
C SER A 98 -8.35 -1.33 2.86
N LEU A 99 -9.19 -0.34 3.14
CA LEU A 99 -10.36 -0.49 4.01
C LEU A 99 -11.69 -0.63 3.28
N ASN A 100 -11.78 -0.22 2.01
CA ASN A 100 -13.04 -0.31 1.28
C ASN A 100 -13.42 -1.79 1.04
N PRO A 101 -14.68 -2.21 1.19
CA PRO A 101 -15.07 -3.58 0.83
C PRO A 101 -15.20 -3.78 -0.68
N ASP A 102 -15.47 -2.73 -1.45
CA ASP A 102 -15.72 -2.81 -2.89
C ASP A 102 -14.40 -2.85 -3.69
N LEU A 103 -14.21 -3.94 -4.44
CA LEU A 103 -13.02 -4.18 -5.24
C LEU A 103 -12.91 -3.25 -6.46
N GLU A 104 -14.03 -2.84 -7.05
CA GLU A 104 -14.02 -1.90 -8.19
C GLU A 104 -13.62 -0.50 -7.71
N VAL A 105 -14.08 -0.10 -6.52
CA VAL A 105 -13.62 1.16 -5.89
C VAL A 105 -12.12 1.10 -5.57
N LYS A 106 -11.63 -0.03 -5.04
CA LYS A 106 -10.18 -0.24 -4.83
C LYS A 106 -9.41 -0.10 -6.13
N LEU A 107 -9.88 -0.76 -7.20
CA LEU A 107 -9.22 -0.74 -8.50
C LEU A 107 -9.13 0.70 -9.04
N ALA A 108 -10.23 1.46 -8.96
CA ALA A 108 -10.23 2.88 -9.34
C ALA A 108 -9.23 3.70 -8.52
N CYS A 109 -9.18 3.52 -7.20
CA CYS A 109 -8.23 4.22 -6.34
C CYS A 109 -6.77 3.85 -6.65
N ILE A 110 -6.50 2.57 -6.95
CA ILE A 110 -5.16 2.10 -7.34
C ILE A 110 -4.74 2.75 -8.66
N ASN A 111 -5.64 2.81 -9.66
CA ASN A 111 -5.34 3.45 -10.94
C ASN A 111 -5.03 4.94 -10.77
N GLU A 112 -5.82 5.67 -9.96
CA GLU A 112 -5.58 7.08 -9.65
C GLU A 112 -4.20 7.28 -8.98
N LEU A 113 -3.82 6.43 -8.03
CA LEU A 113 -2.48 6.48 -7.42
C LEU A 113 -1.36 6.16 -8.41
N ILE A 114 -1.54 5.19 -9.31
CA ILE A 114 -0.55 4.86 -10.35
C ILE A 114 -0.32 6.07 -11.27
N GLU A 115 -1.38 6.78 -11.67
CA GLU A 115 -1.27 7.99 -12.49
C GLU A 115 -0.49 9.09 -11.74
N ILE A 116 -0.84 9.35 -10.47
CA ILE A 116 -0.16 10.37 -9.64
C ILE A 116 1.32 10.01 -9.45
N PHE A 117 1.63 8.76 -9.12
CA PHE A 117 3.01 8.33 -8.88
C PHE A 117 3.82 8.30 -10.18
N GLY A 118 3.22 7.85 -11.27
CA GLY A 118 3.82 7.85 -12.60
C GLY A 118 4.17 9.26 -13.08
N ALA A 119 3.32 10.25 -12.82
CA ALA A 119 3.60 11.65 -13.14
C ALA A 119 4.68 12.29 -12.26
N THR A 120 4.87 11.78 -11.04
CA THR A 120 5.86 12.29 -10.07
C THR A 120 7.18 11.51 -10.04
N GLY A 121 7.31 10.46 -10.86
CA GLY A 121 8.51 9.62 -10.93
C GLY A 121 8.74 8.75 -9.69
N LYS A 122 7.71 8.56 -8.85
CA LYS A 122 7.79 7.68 -7.69
C LYS A 122 7.68 6.20 -8.12
N PRO A 123 8.26 5.25 -7.37
CA PRO A 123 8.09 3.83 -7.63
C PRO A 123 6.61 3.44 -7.61
N ILE A 124 6.13 2.74 -8.64
CA ILE A 124 4.74 2.31 -8.78
C ILE A 124 4.56 0.80 -8.59
N GLY A 125 5.65 0.04 -8.47
CA GLY A 125 5.59 -1.43 -8.55
C GLY A 125 4.63 -2.07 -7.57
N GLN A 126 4.65 -1.64 -6.30
CA GLN A 126 3.70 -2.14 -5.30
C GLN A 126 2.24 -1.85 -5.68
N LEU A 127 1.94 -0.69 -6.28
CA LEU A 127 0.59 -0.34 -6.72
C LEU A 127 0.16 -1.23 -7.90
N VAL A 128 1.05 -1.51 -8.84
CA VAL A 128 0.77 -2.40 -9.98
C VAL A 128 0.57 -3.84 -9.52
N LEU A 129 1.36 -4.31 -8.55
CA LEU A 129 1.18 -5.64 -7.94
C LEU A 129 -0.17 -5.74 -7.22
N ASN A 130 -0.54 -4.72 -6.43
CA ASN A 130 -1.86 -4.64 -5.79
C ASN A 130 -2.99 -4.62 -6.83
N ARG A 131 -2.83 -3.87 -7.93
CA ARG A 131 -3.79 -3.84 -9.04
C ARG A 131 -4.01 -5.24 -9.63
N SER A 132 -2.91 -5.95 -9.90
CA SER A 132 -2.95 -7.31 -10.44
C SER A 132 -3.64 -8.29 -9.49
N ALA A 133 -3.37 -8.20 -8.19
CA ALA A 133 -4.04 -9.01 -7.17
C ALA A 133 -5.56 -8.75 -7.12
N VAL A 134 -5.98 -7.48 -7.13
CA VAL A 134 -7.41 -7.11 -7.14
C VAL A 134 -8.09 -7.62 -8.41
N LEU A 135 -7.45 -7.48 -9.57
CA LEU A 135 -7.97 -8.00 -10.83
C LEU A 135 -8.09 -9.53 -10.83
N GLY A 136 -7.15 -10.24 -10.22
CA GLY A 136 -7.24 -11.70 -10.03
C GLY A 136 -8.48 -12.10 -9.23
N VAL A 137 -8.76 -11.40 -8.12
CA VAL A 137 -9.97 -11.66 -7.31
C VAL A 137 -11.26 -11.37 -8.10
N LEU A 138 -11.22 -10.41 -9.02
CA LEU A 138 -12.33 -10.09 -9.93
C LEU A 138 -12.45 -11.05 -11.14
N GLY A 139 -11.58 -12.05 -11.27
CA GLY A 139 -11.55 -12.96 -12.42
C GLY A 139 -10.99 -12.34 -13.70
N ARG A 140 -10.28 -11.21 -13.61
CA ARG A 140 -9.71 -10.43 -14.71
C ARG A 140 -8.19 -10.60 -14.78
N GLU A 141 -7.71 -11.83 -14.63
CA GLU A 141 -6.28 -12.16 -14.53
C GLU A 141 -5.47 -11.71 -15.74
N ASP A 142 -6.02 -11.83 -16.96
CA ASP A 142 -5.35 -11.41 -18.19
C ASP A 142 -5.07 -9.91 -18.23
N GLU A 143 -5.98 -9.09 -17.69
CA GLU A 143 -5.79 -7.64 -17.55
C GLU A 143 -4.72 -7.32 -16.50
N GLY A 144 -4.71 -8.07 -15.41
CA GLY A 144 -3.69 -7.95 -14.35
C GLY A 144 -2.30 -8.30 -14.88
N ARG A 145 -2.19 -9.37 -15.67
CA ARG A 145 -0.95 -9.81 -16.32
C ARG A 145 -0.48 -8.77 -17.33
N THR A 146 -1.35 -8.32 -18.24
CA THR A 146 -1.00 -7.33 -19.26
C THR A 146 -0.46 -6.06 -18.61
N SER A 147 -1.13 -5.58 -17.57
CA SER A 147 -0.70 -4.41 -16.81
C SER A 147 0.65 -4.57 -16.12
N LEU A 148 0.98 -5.75 -15.59
CA LEU A 148 2.29 -6.00 -14.99
C LEU A 148 3.41 -5.94 -16.04
N LEU A 149 3.17 -6.49 -17.23
CA LEU A 149 4.14 -6.49 -18.32
C LEU A 149 4.39 -5.08 -18.84
N ASP A 150 3.33 -4.31 -19.05
CA ASP A 150 3.44 -2.94 -19.52
C ASP A 150 4.14 -2.05 -18.49
N ALA A 151 3.83 -2.24 -17.21
CA ALA A 151 4.52 -1.53 -16.13
C ALA A 151 6.01 -1.88 -16.06
N TYR A 152 6.39 -3.15 -16.19
CA TYR A 152 7.79 -3.56 -16.16
C TYR A 152 8.58 -3.01 -17.35
N ARG A 153 7.98 -2.99 -18.54
CA ARG A 153 8.59 -2.38 -19.74
C ARG A 153 8.78 -0.87 -19.57
N LYS A 154 7.79 -0.19 -18.99
CA LYS A 154 7.81 1.27 -18.80
C LYS A 154 8.69 1.70 -17.63
N TYR A 155 8.79 0.89 -16.59
CA TYR A 155 9.52 1.18 -15.35
C TYR A 155 10.48 0.02 -14.98
N PRO A 156 11.50 -0.28 -15.81
CA PRO A 156 12.38 -1.44 -15.60
C PRO A 156 13.30 -1.31 -14.37
N ASN A 157 13.43 -0.09 -13.82
CA ASN A 157 14.22 0.20 -12.63
C ASN A 157 13.39 0.19 -11.34
N ASP A 158 12.09 -0.11 -11.42
CA ASP A 158 11.25 -0.23 -10.23
C ASP A 158 11.68 -1.48 -9.41
N PRO A 159 12.07 -1.32 -8.13
CA PRO A 159 12.63 -2.41 -7.34
C PRO A 159 11.60 -3.51 -7.05
N GLU A 160 10.33 -3.14 -6.84
CA GLU A 160 9.28 -4.10 -6.50
C GLU A 160 8.90 -4.95 -7.71
N LEU A 161 8.82 -4.34 -8.91
CA LEU A 161 8.60 -5.10 -10.13
C LEU A 161 9.78 -6.03 -10.44
N ALA A 162 11.02 -5.53 -10.31
CA ALA A 162 12.21 -6.36 -10.52
C ALA A 162 12.25 -7.56 -9.58
N ALA A 163 12.00 -7.36 -8.28
CA ALA A 163 11.96 -8.42 -7.29
C ALA A 163 10.84 -9.44 -7.58
N PHE A 164 9.67 -8.96 -8.00
CA PHE A 164 8.55 -9.83 -8.38
C PHE A 164 8.92 -10.75 -9.55
N PHE A 165 9.43 -10.21 -10.67
CA PHE A 165 9.81 -11.01 -11.84
C PHE A 165 10.99 -11.95 -11.55
N GLU A 166 11.96 -11.54 -10.74
CA GLU A 166 13.04 -12.41 -10.29
C GLU A 166 12.51 -13.58 -9.44
N SER A 167 11.54 -13.32 -8.56
CA SER A 167 10.92 -14.36 -7.74
C SER A 167 10.14 -15.38 -8.59
N MET A 168 9.49 -14.93 -9.67
CA MET A 168 8.79 -15.78 -10.63
C MET A 168 9.78 -16.69 -11.36
N ALA A 169 10.87 -16.13 -11.90
CA ALA A 169 11.91 -16.91 -12.59
C ALA A 169 12.52 -17.99 -11.68
N ARG A 170 12.83 -17.67 -10.42
CA ARG A 170 13.39 -18.63 -9.45
C ARG A 170 12.43 -19.76 -9.08
N ARG A 171 11.11 -19.52 -9.10
CA ARG A 171 10.10 -20.55 -8.83
C ARG A 171 9.99 -21.53 -10.00
N GLU A 172 10.14 -21.04 -11.22
CA GLU A 172 10.13 -21.86 -12.43
C GLU A 172 11.38 -22.74 -12.53
N ASP A 173 12.57 -22.20 -12.20
CA ASP A 173 13.83 -22.96 -12.18
C ASP A 173 13.83 -24.13 -11.17
N ARG A 174 13.01 -24.06 -10.12
CA ARG A 174 12.86 -25.13 -9.12
C ARG A 174 11.74 -26.13 -9.45
N GLY A 175 10.92 -25.85 -10.47
CA GLY A 175 9.67 -26.55 -10.74
C GLY A 175 9.59 -27.34 -12.06
N ALA A 176 10.55 -27.23 -12.98
CA ALA A 176 10.45 -27.87 -14.30
C ALA A 176 11.53 -28.94 -14.54
N PRO A 177 11.16 -30.23 -14.70
CA PRO A 177 11.97 -31.16 -15.46
C PRO A 177 11.79 -30.84 -16.96
N ASN A 178 12.89 -30.50 -17.64
CA ASN A 178 13.07 -30.43 -19.10
C ASN A 178 11.78 -30.55 -19.94
N ASN A 179 11.07 -29.46 -20.19
CA ASN A 179 10.19 -29.35 -21.36
C ASN A 179 10.24 -27.93 -21.91
N SER A 180 10.64 -27.87 -23.17
CA SER A 180 11.05 -26.70 -23.93
C SER A 180 9.85 -25.91 -24.47
N GLU A 181 9.20 -25.15 -23.61
CA GLU A 181 8.47 -23.96 -24.03
C GLU A 181 8.98 -22.80 -23.18
N ALA A 182 9.75 -21.89 -23.80
CA ALA A 182 10.30 -20.74 -23.10
C ALA A 182 9.17 -19.96 -22.41
N SER A 183 9.14 -20.07 -21.08
CA SER A 183 8.16 -19.44 -20.21
C SER A 183 8.13 -17.95 -20.45
N LEU A 184 6.95 -17.34 -20.28
CA LEU A 184 6.74 -15.91 -20.44
C LEU A 184 7.75 -15.10 -19.62
N ALA A 185 8.07 -15.53 -18.40
CA ALA A 185 9.07 -14.88 -17.55
C ALA A 185 10.47 -14.84 -18.19
N GLN A 186 10.85 -15.93 -18.85
CA GLN A 186 12.13 -16.06 -19.57
C GLN A 186 12.14 -15.21 -20.85
N LYS A 187 11.02 -15.17 -21.59
CA LYS A 187 10.86 -14.26 -22.75
C LYS A 187 10.90 -12.79 -22.35
N ILE A 188 10.39 -12.43 -21.17
CA ILE A 188 10.42 -11.06 -20.64
C ILE A 188 11.83 -10.70 -20.17
N LEU A 189 12.53 -11.59 -19.46
CA LEU A 189 13.92 -11.37 -19.07
C LEU A 189 14.85 -11.24 -20.28
N GLN A 190 14.60 -11.97 -21.36
CA GLN A 190 15.38 -11.91 -22.60
C GLN A 190 15.08 -10.67 -23.47
N THR A 191 13.90 -10.07 -23.36
CA THR A 191 13.50 -8.87 -24.12
C THR A 191 13.67 -7.56 -23.35
N ALA A 192 13.94 -7.63 -22.05
CA ALA A 192 14.36 -6.48 -21.26
C ALA A 192 15.75 -6.01 -21.71
N PRO A 193 16.03 -4.70 -21.79
CA PRO A 193 17.37 -4.21 -22.09
C PRO A 193 18.35 -4.79 -21.06
N GLN A 194 19.38 -5.47 -21.56
CA GLN A 194 20.39 -6.09 -20.71
C GLN A 194 20.92 -5.05 -19.74
N ARG A 195 20.72 -5.28 -18.44
CA ARG A 195 21.50 -4.58 -17.42
C ARG A 195 22.97 -4.84 -17.75
N ALA A 196 23.73 -3.76 -17.94
CA ALA A 196 25.18 -3.85 -17.89
C ALA A 196 25.53 -4.57 -16.58
N SER A 197 26.20 -5.71 -16.72
CA SER A 197 26.60 -6.59 -15.64
C SER A 197 27.29 -5.81 -14.52
N ALA A 198 26.59 -5.50 -13.43
CA ALA A 198 27.21 -5.18 -12.15
C ALA A 198 27.67 -6.50 -11.51
N ARG A 199 28.57 -7.20 -12.20
CA ARG A 199 29.34 -8.33 -11.69
C ARG A 199 30.56 -7.76 -10.98
N GLU A 200 30.37 -7.07 -9.87
CA GLU A 200 31.44 -6.67 -8.94
C GLU A 200 30.83 -6.00 -7.69
N ALA A 201 30.31 -6.83 -6.79
CA ALA A 201 30.25 -6.62 -5.33
C ALA A 201 29.43 -7.77 -4.70
N ALA A 202 29.73 -9.01 -5.07
CA ALA A 202 29.27 -10.15 -4.31
C ALA A 202 30.12 -10.23 -3.03
N GLY A 203 29.73 -9.46 -2.01
CA GLY A 203 30.09 -9.78 -0.64
C GLY A 203 29.50 -11.15 -0.33
N SER A 204 30.38 -12.15 -0.31
CA SER A 204 30.06 -13.54 0.06
C SER A 204 29.36 -13.58 1.42
N LEU A 205 28.05 -13.75 1.41
CA LEU A 205 27.27 -14.12 2.60
C LEU A 205 27.56 -15.59 2.90
N VAL A 206 28.47 -15.82 3.85
CA VAL A 206 28.73 -17.13 4.44
C VAL A 206 27.50 -17.55 5.26
N LEU A 207 26.86 -18.64 4.87
CA LEU A 207 25.80 -19.29 5.63
C LEU A 207 26.41 -20.06 6.82
N PRO A 208 25.81 -20.01 8.03
CA PRO A 208 26.35 -20.70 9.20
C PRO A 208 26.14 -22.21 9.04
N GLY A 209 27.21 -22.96 8.80
CA GLY A 209 27.19 -24.43 8.72
C GLY A 209 28.27 -25.09 7.86
N GLU A 210 28.99 -24.34 7.01
CA GLU A 210 30.05 -24.90 6.18
C GLU A 210 31.44 -24.64 6.79
N THR A 211 32.07 -25.67 7.33
CA THR A 211 33.49 -25.67 7.69
C THR A 211 34.32 -25.78 6.42
N SER A 212 34.73 -24.65 5.84
CA SER A 212 35.77 -24.65 4.82
C SER A 212 37.14 -24.50 5.46
N SER A 213 37.92 -25.56 5.31
CA SER A 213 39.29 -25.73 5.78
C SER A 213 40.32 -24.96 4.93
N ALA A 214 41.27 -24.33 5.65
CA ALA A 214 42.64 -23.93 5.28
C ALA A 214 42.88 -22.56 4.59
N PRO A 215 44.09 -21.95 4.75
CA PRO A 215 44.91 -21.85 5.94
C PRO A 215 45.28 -20.40 6.33
N SER A 216 45.58 -20.27 7.62
CA SER A 216 46.22 -19.17 8.36
C SER A 216 47.34 -18.41 7.64
N GLU A 217 47.20 -17.08 7.57
CA GLU A 217 48.33 -16.16 7.82
C GLU A 217 47.92 -15.09 8.83
N SER A 218 48.28 -15.38 10.09
CA SER A 218 48.22 -14.47 11.23
C SER A 218 49.35 -13.44 11.18
N LYS A 219 49.00 -12.14 11.22
CA LYS A 219 49.90 -11.08 11.71
C LYS A 219 49.18 -10.23 12.76
N LEU A 220 49.47 -10.59 14.01
CA LEU A 220 49.26 -9.78 15.20
C LEU A 220 49.79 -8.36 14.97
N TRP A 221 48.99 -7.35 15.29
CA TRP A 221 49.48 -6.02 15.66
C TRP A 221 49.29 -5.86 17.17
N LEU A 222 50.40 -5.73 17.90
CA LEU A 222 50.44 -5.41 19.34
C LEU A 222 50.15 -3.91 19.56
N PRO A 223 49.52 -3.50 20.67
CA PRO A 223 49.28 -2.09 20.96
C PRO A 223 50.41 -1.43 21.78
N GLY A 224 50.68 -0.15 21.49
CA GLY A 224 51.17 0.84 22.48
C GLY A 224 52.53 1.49 22.24
N THR A 225 52.52 2.80 21.97
CA THR A 225 53.13 3.86 22.81
C THR A 225 52.28 5.11 22.73
#